data_AF-A0A9D8WLT4-F1
#
_entry.id   AF-A0A9D8WLT4-F1
#
_cell.length_a   1.000
_cell.length_b   1.000
_cell.length_c   1.000
_cell.angle_alpha   90.00
_cell.angle_beta   90.00
_cell.angle_gamma   90.00
#
_symmetry.space_group_name_H-M   'P 1'
#
loop_
_entity.id
_entity.type
_entity.pdbx_description
1 polymer ?
#
loop_
_entity_poly.entity_id
_entity_poly.type
_entity_poly.pdbx_seq_one_letter_code
_entity_poly.pdbx_strand_id
1 'polypeptide(L)'
;VTLFGHNNAVIILMLAVAALTIVFFRQIALSVAGSFVAMFSENRRDDIFNDASYGQLSTMTTLLLVPMYAFVLFYCSFGSRSYWIILAAVAALLLYRRAMFALLMWINASEGVMEIRNFSDSIFIMMMSLSLPVFIVSYLFPGMSQTVHAVYLAVVATLCLIPYFVIACKKIVAIKFSRFFCFLYLCVLEILPIAVVVKIIVS
;
A
#
# COMPACT_ATOMS: atom_id res chain seq x y z
N VAL A 1 13.14 -21.86 17.13
CA VAL A 1 13.85 -20.71 17.73
C VAL A 1 15.17 -20.50 17.01
N THR A 2 15.15 -19.65 15.99
CA THR A 2 16.25 -18.77 15.54
C THR A 2 15.61 -17.72 14.63
N LEU A 3 14.72 -16.91 15.21
CA LEU A 3 14.17 -15.67 14.59
C LEU A 3 15.25 -14.61 14.31
N PHE A 4 16.52 -14.91 14.60
CA PHE A 4 17.62 -13.96 14.76
C PHE A 4 18.89 -14.38 14.00
N GLY A 5 18.77 -15.30 13.04
CA GLY A 5 19.94 -15.95 12.45
C GLY A 5 20.74 -15.13 11.44
N HIS A 6 20.15 -14.28 10.59
CA HIS A 6 20.82 -13.95 9.31
C HIS A 6 20.76 -12.51 8.78
N ASN A 7 20.46 -11.47 9.59
CA ASN A 7 20.85 -10.09 9.22
C ASN A 7 20.61 -9.09 10.36
N ASN A 8 21.64 -8.81 11.16
CA ASN A 8 21.62 -7.73 12.17
C ASN A 8 21.17 -6.38 11.56
N ALA A 9 21.48 -6.14 10.28
CA ALA A 9 21.05 -4.97 9.54
C ALA A 9 19.52 -4.83 9.44
N VAL A 10 18.78 -5.92 9.22
CA VAL A 10 17.32 -5.87 9.11
C VAL A 10 16.68 -5.58 10.48
N ILE A 11 17.24 -6.13 11.55
CA ILE A 11 16.76 -5.89 12.91
C ILE A 11 16.99 -4.43 13.31
N ILE A 12 18.19 -3.89 13.06
CA ILE A 12 18.52 -2.49 13.34
C ILE A 12 17.61 -1.57 12.52
N LEU A 13 17.41 -1.87 11.24
CA LEU A 13 16.49 -1.11 10.38
C LEU A 13 15.08 -1.11 10.97
N MET A 14 14.58 -2.27 11.43
CA MET A 14 13.23 -2.35 12.00
C MET A 14 13.06 -1.63 13.32
N LEU A 15 14.06 -1.68 14.19
CA LEU A 15 14.05 -0.88 15.41
C LEU A 15 14.07 0.62 15.09
N ALA A 16 14.87 1.03 14.10
CA ALA A 16 14.91 2.42 13.66
C ALA A 16 13.57 2.87 13.06
N VAL A 17 12.96 2.06 12.17
CA VAL A 17 11.67 2.37 11.58
C VAL A 17 10.58 2.39 12.66
N ALA A 18 10.57 1.46 13.61
CA ALA A 18 9.64 1.48 14.73
C ALA A 18 9.79 2.73 15.61
N ALA A 19 11.02 3.15 15.92
CA ALA A 19 11.27 4.39 16.64
C ALA A 19 10.75 5.61 15.87
N LEU A 20 10.99 5.67 14.55
CA LEU A 20 10.45 6.72 13.69
C LEU A 20 8.92 6.68 13.63
N THR A 21 8.30 5.49 13.60
CA THR A 21 6.84 5.34 13.67
C THR A 21 6.28 5.93 14.96
N ILE A 22 6.97 5.75 16.09
CA ILE A 22 6.58 6.33 17.38
C ILE A 22 6.72 7.85 17.36
N VAL A 23 7.86 8.37 16.88
CA VAL A 23 8.11 9.83 16.79
C VAL A 23 7.07 10.52 15.90
N PHE A 24 6.75 9.92 14.76
CA PHE A 24 5.80 10.44 13.79
C PHE A 24 4.38 9.87 13.95
N PHE A 25 4.07 9.25 15.09
CA PHE A 25 2.81 8.54 15.31
C PHE A 25 1.60 9.42 15.03
N ARG A 26 1.60 10.67 15.49
CA ARG A 26 0.49 11.60 15.25
C ARG A 26 0.24 11.83 13.76
N GLN A 27 1.30 12.02 12.97
CA GLN A 27 1.21 12.27 11.53
C GLN A 27 0.73 11.04 10.79
N ILE A 28 1.25 9.87 11.16
CA ILE A 28 0.83 8.57 10.63
C ILE A 28 -0.64 8.31 10.95
N ALA A 29 -1.07 8.53 12.20
CA ALA A 29 -2.44 8.33 12.64
C ALA A 29 -3.42 9.24 11.88
N LEU A 30 -3.06 10.51 11.67
CA LEU A 30 -3.85 11.44 10.87
C LEU A 30 -3.93 11.01 9.40
N SER A 31 -2.81 10.59 8.80
CA SER A 31 -2.80 10.12 7.42
C SER A 31 -3.60 8.83 7.23
N VAL A 32 -3.51 7.89 8.17
CA VAL A 32 -4.28 6.63 8.15
C VAL A 32 -5.76 6.96 8.32
N ALA A 33 -6.14 7.71 9.37
CA ALA A 33 -7.53 8.10 9.60
C ALA A 33 -8.13 8.87 8.42
N GLY A 34 -7.38 9.81 7.84
CA GLY A 34 -7.78 10.55 6.64
C GLY A 34 -8.01 9.62 5.46
N SER A 35 -7.16 8.61 5.27
CA SER A 35 -7.31 7.61 4.20
C SER A 35 -8.58 6.76 4.38
N PHE A 36 -8.88 6.33 5.61
CA PHE A 36 -10.13 5.62 5.91
C PHE A 36 -11.37 6.51 5.68
N VAL A 37 -11.34 7.75 6.18
CA VAL A 37 -12.47 8.69 6.01
C VAL A 37 -12.69 9.02 4.54
N ALA A 38 -11.63 9.31 3.78
CA ALA A 38 -11.74 9.61 2.35
C ALA A 38 -12.30 8.42 1.55
N MET A 39 -12.00 7.19 1.98
CA MET A 39 -12.52 5.99 1.33
C MET A 39 -14.02 5.79 1.57
N PHE A 40 -14.49 6.00 2.80
CA PHE A 40 -15.87 5.66 3.21
C PHE A 40 -16.83 6.85 3.28
N SER A 41 -16.35 8.09 3.23
CA SER A 41 -17.18 9.31 3.31
C SER A 41 -16.97 10.19 2.09
N GLU A 42 -17.96 10.22 1.19
CA GLU A 42 -17.93 11.13 0.03
C GLU A 42 -17.86 12.60 0.44
N ASN A 43 -18.65 13.01 1.45
CA ASN A 43 -18.76 14.41 1.85
C ASN A 43 -17.48 15.01 2.45
N ARG A 44 -16.59 14.19 3.03
CA ARG A 44 -15.34 14.65 3.67
C ARG A 44 -14.10 14.35 2.84
N ARG A 45 -14.27 13.69 1.70
CA ARG A 45 -13.18 13.27 0.82
C ARG A 45 -12.48 14.46 0.19
N ASP A 46 -13.26 15.37 -0.38
CA ASP A 46 -12.73 16.51 -1.11
C ASP A 46 -11.99 17.45 -0.15
N ASP A 47 -12.49 17.62 1.08
CA ASP A 47 -11.81 18.38 2.13
C ASP A 47 -10.43 17.79 2.49
N ILE A 48 -10.34 16.45 2.60
CA ILE A 48 -9.09 15.76 2.94
C ILE A 48 -8.10 15.79 1.77
N PHE A 49 -8.57 15.61 0.54
CA PHE A 49 -7.73 15.58 -0.65
C PHE A 49 -7.27 16.97 -1.11
N ASN A 50 -8.04 18.02 -0.80
CA ASN A 50 -7.69 19.40 -1.09
C ASN A 50 -6.82 20.04 0.00
N ASP A 51 -6.64 19.39 1.16
CA ASP A 51 -5.69 19.83 2.16
C ASP A 51 -4.25 19.64 1.64
N ALA A 52 -3.55 20.77 1.45
CA ALA A 52 -2.17 20.79 0.97
C ALA A 52 -1.21 19.96 1.85
N SER A 53 -1.55 19.79 3.14
CA SER A 53 -0.75 19.00 4.07
C SER A 53 -0.91 17.48 3.86
N TYR A 54 -2.04 17.02 3.31
CA TYR A 54 -2.35 15.60 3.16
C TYR A 54 -1.40 14.90 2.18
N GLY A 55 -1.03 15.54 1.06
CA GLY A 55 -0.10 14.96 0.09
C GLY A 55 1.30 14.69 0.67
N GLN A 56 1.78 15.61 1.52
CA GLN A 56 3.06 15.44 2.22
C GLN A 56 2.97 14.37 3.31
N LEU A 57 1.90 14.40 4.12
CA LEU A 57 1.62 13.41 5.17
C LEU A 57 1.49 11.99 4.60
N SER A 58 0.77 11.82 3.50
CA SER A 58 0.57 10.55 2.79
C SER A 58 1.88 9.98 2.26
N THR A 59 2.71 10.82 1.63
CA THR A 59 4.03 10.40 1.12
C THR A 59 4.96 9.96 2.25
N MET A 60 5.01 10.74 3.33
CA MET A 60 5.85 10.42 4.49
C MET A 60 5.40 9.12 5.16
N THR A 61 4.09 8.96 5.37
CA THR A 61 3.49 7.76 5.96
C THR A 61 3.78 6.53 5.10
N THR A 62 3.67 6.66 3.78
CA THR A 62 3.98 5.59 2.84
C THR A 62 5.44 5.15 2.93
N LEU A 63 6.38 6.09 2.90
CA LEU A 63 7.82 5.79 2.98
C LEU A 63 8.20 5.09 4.29
N LEU A 64 7.54 5.46 5.38
CA LEU A 64 7.82 4.92 6.70
C LEU A 64 7.20 3.52 6.91
N LEU A 65 6.03 3.26 6.31
CA LEU A 65 5.35 1.97 6.41
C LEU A 65 5.87 0.91 5.42
N VAL A 66 6.50 1.30 4.30
CA VAL A 66 7.01 0.36 3.28
C VAL A 66 8.00 -0.66 3.84
N PRO A 67 9.03 -0.28 4.63
CA PRO A 67 9.95 -1.24 5.23
C PRO A 67 9.25 -2.26 6.13
N MET A 68 8.27 -1.80 6.92
CA MET A 68 7.44 -2.64 7.79
C MET A 68 6.60 -3.62 6.96
N TYR A 69 5.92 -3.12 5.93
CA TYR A 69 5.11 -3.93 5.02
C TYR A 69 5.92 -5.01 4.31
N ALA A 70 7.11 -4.65 3.79
CA ALA A 70 8.02 -5.60 3.15
C ALA A 70 8.43 -6.74 4.09
N PHE A 71 8.55 -6.47 5.39
CA PHE A 71 8.86 -7.50 6.36
C PHE A 71 7.66 -8.35 6.75
N VAL A 72 6.44 -7.78 6.79
CA VAL A 72 5.21 -8.57 6.93
C VAL A 72 5.15 -9.60 5.80
N LEU A 73 5.40 -9.16 4.56
CA LEU A 73 5.44 -10.04 3.39
C LEU A 73 6.57 -11.06 3.45
N PHE A 74 7.77 -10.67 3.92
CA PHE A 74 8.88 -11.59 4.16
C PHE A 74 8.51 -12.70 5.14
N TYR A 75 7.86 -12.36 6.26
CA TYR A 75 7.45 -13.32 7.27
C TYR A 75 6.39 -14.32 6.76
N CYS A 76 5.55 -13.87 5.83
CA CYS A 76 4.47 -14.68 5.23
C CYS A 76 4.91 -15.47 4.00
N SER A 77 6.12 -15.27 3.47
CA SER A 77 6.58 -15.95 2.26
C SER A 77 6.94 -17.41 2.54
N PHE A 78 6.37 -18.32 1.73
CA PHE A 78 6.68 -19.75 1.74
C PHE A 78 8.08 -20.08 1.16
N GLY A 79 8.83 -19.07 0.70
CA GLY A 79 10.17 -19.23 0.11
C GLY A 79 11.21 -18.35 0.79
N SER A 80 12.44 -18.85 0.89
CA SER A 80 13.61 -18.25 1.56
C SER A 80 14.18 -16.99 0.88
N ARG A 81 13.37 -16.19 0.16
CA ARG A 81 13.86 -14.99 -0.54
C ARG A 81 14.19 -13.89 0.47
N SER A 82 15.33 -13.24 0.28
CA SER A 82 15.84 -12.22 1.20
C SER A 82 14.91 -11.00 1.27
N TYR A 83 14.68 -10.49 2.48
CA TYR A 83 13.95 -9.23 2.78
C TYR A 83 14.24 -8.09 1.79
N TRP A 84 15.51 -7.91 1.40
CA TRP A 84 15.95 -6.86 0.48
C TRP A 84 15.30 -6.93 -0.90
N ILE A 85 15.03 -8.14 -1.41
CA ILE A 85 14.38 -8.34 -2.71
C ILE A 85 12.90 -7.93 -2.61
N ILE A 86 12.23 -8.28 -1.51
CA ILE A 86 10.83 -7.91 -1.27
C ILE A 86 10.73 -6.39 -1.10
N LEU A 87 11.64 -5.79 -0.33
CA LEU A 87 11.71 -4.34 -0.15
C LEU A 87 11.93 -3.63 -1.49
N ALA A 88 12.87 -4.11 -2.31
CA ALA A 88 13.14 -3.57 -3.64
C ALA A 88 11.92 -3.71 -4.57
N ALA A 89 11.20 -4.83 -4.52
CA ALA A 89 9.99 -5.04 -5.31
C ALA A 89 8.86 -4.07 -4.90
N VAL A 90 8.62 -3.88 -3.61
CA VAL A 90 7.61 -2.92 -3.11
C VAL A 90 8.01 -1.49 -3.46
N ALA A 91 9.29 -1.13 -3.31
CA ALA A 91 9.80 0.18 -3.69
C ALA A 91 9.69 0.44 -5.21
N ALA A 92 10.01 -0.55 -6.04
CA ALA A 92 9.88 -0.47 -7.49
C ALA A 92 8.41 -0.30 -7.91
N LEU A 93 7.49 -1.00 -7.25
CA LEU A 93 6.05 -0.86 -7.49
C LEU A 93 5.57 0.56 -7.18
N LEU A 94 6.03 1.14 -6.07
CA LEU A 94 5.72 2.54 -5.72
C LEU A 94 6.29 3.54 -6.72
N LEU A 95 7.54 3.36 -7.15
CA LEU A 95 8.17 4.23 -8.15
C LEU A 95 7.45 4.13 -9.50
N TYR A 96 7.15 2.90 -9.94
CA TYR A 96 6.40 2.65 -11.16
C TYR A 96 5.05 3.36 -11.14
N ARG A 97 4.30 3.21 -10.03
CA ARG A 97 3.02 3.86 -9.85
C ARG A 97 3.12 5.39 -9.87
N ARG A 98 4.11 5.97 -9.17
CA ARG A 98 4.34 7.43 -9.20
C ARG A 98 4.69 7.92 -10.61
N ALA A 99 5.54 7.20 -11.33
CA ALA A 99 5.92 7.54 -12.70
C ALA A 99 4.72 7.51 -13.65
N MET A 100 3.86 6.51 -13.51
CA MET A 100 2.66 6.37 -14.33
C MET A 100 1.61 7.44 -14.02
N PHE A 101 1.41 7.81 -12.76
CA PHE A 101 0.57 8.95 -12.40
C PHE A 101 1.14 10.28 -12.92
N ALA A 102 2.47 10.46 -12.88
CA ALA A 102 3.10 11.64 -13.45
C ALA A 102 2.89 11.72 -14.98
N LEU A 103 3.02 10.60 -15.69
CA LEU A 103 2.71 10.51 -17.12
C LEU A 103 1.24 10.82 -17.41
N LEU A 104 0.31 10.28 -16.63
CA LEU A 104 -1.11 10.58 -16.78
C LEU A 104 -1.44 12.05 -16.54
N MET A 105 -0.87 12.66 -15.49
CA MET A 105 -1.04 14.09 -15.22
C MET A 105 -0.44 14.95 -16.34
N TRP A 106 0.68 14.53 -16.93
CA TRP A 106 1.28 15.22 -18.07
C TRP A 106 0.41 15.15 -19.33
N ILE A 107 -0.20 13.99 -19.60
CA ILE A 107 -1.11 13.79 -20.75
C ILE A 107 -2.45 14.48 -20.53
N ASN A 108 -2.97 14.42 -19.30
CA ASN A 108 -4.28 14.95 -18.94
C ASN A 108 -4.30 15.44 -17.48
N ALA A 109 -4.07 16.73 -17.30
CA ALA A 109 -4.05 17.40 -15.99
C ALA A 109 -5.45 17.61 -15.37
N SER A 110 -6.42 16.74 -15.69
CA SER A 110 -7.77 16.84 -15.14
C SER A 110 -7.80 16.53 -13.64
N GLU A 111 -8.67 17.22 -12.89
CA GLU A 111 -8.91 16.98 -11.47
C GLU A 111 -9.19 15.51 -11.15
N GLY A 112 -9.88 14.80 -12.07
CA GLY A 112 -10.16 13.37 -11.91
C GLY A 112 -8.93 12.46 -11.87
N VAL A 113 -7.83 12.81 -12.55
CA VAL A 113 -6.57 12.03 -12.49
C VAL A 113 -5.89 12.26 -11.13
N MET A 114 -5.95 13.48 -10.61
CA MET A 114 -5.39 13.82 -9.30
C MET A 114 -6.17 13.15 -8.15
N GLU A 115 -7.49 13.08 -8.26
CA GLU A 115 -8.32 12.32 -7.32
C GLU A 115 -7.99 10.83 -7.35
N ILE A 116 -7.88 10.20 -8.53
CA ILE A 116 -7.53 8.77 -8.65
C ILE A 116 -6.18 8.48 -7.99
N ARG A 117 -5.20 9.38 -8.14
CA ARG A 117 -3.92 9.30 -7.44
C ARG A 117 -4.10 9.30 -5.92
N ASN A 118 -4.83 10.28 -5.39
CA ASN A 118 -5.06 10.41 -3.94
C ASN A 118 -5.81 9.22 -3.36
N PHE A 119 -6.78 8.66 -4.10
CA PHE A 119 -7.43 7.41 -3.73
C PHE A 119 -6.45 6.26 -3.66
N SER A 120 -5.71 6.05 -4.74
CA SER A 120 -4.75 4.98 -4.84
C SER A 120 -3.78 5.06 -3.65
N ASP A 121 -3.29 6.26 -3.30
CA ASP A 121 -2.38 6.51 -2.17
C ASP A 121 -3.06 6.16 -0.83
N SER A 122 -4.32 6.57 -0.64
CA SER A 122 -5.12 6.23 0.54
C SER A 122 -5.25 4.71 0.74
N ILE A 123 -5.52 3.96 -0.32
CA ILE A 123 -5.65 2.50 -0.27
C ILE A 123 -4.35 1.82 0.07
N PHE A 124 -3.24 2.31 -0.49
CA PHE A 124 -1.94 1.75 -0.19
C PHE A 124 -1.60 1.93 1.31
N ILE A 125 -1.89 3.11 1.87
CA ILE A 125 -1.78 3.38 3.31
C ILE A 125 -2.70 2.46 4.13
N MET A 126 -3.96 2.29 3.71
CA MET A 126 -4.90 1.38 4.38
C MET A 126 -4.39 -0.06 4.37
N MET A 127 -3.95 -0.58 3.22
CA MET A 127 -3.39 -1.94 3.10
C MET A 127 -2.18 -2.14 4.01
N MET A 128 -1.22 -1.21 4.00
CA MET A 128 -0.05 -1.30 4.86
C MET A 128 -0.44 -1.25 6.34
N SER A 129 -1.29 -0.30 6.74
CA SER A 129 -1.72 -0.16 8.14
C SER A 129 -2.50 -1.38 8.65
N LEU A 130 -3.42 -1.93 7.86
CA LEU A 130 -4.20 -3.12 8.19
C LEU A 130 -3.38 -4.41 8.17
N SER A 131 -2.19 -4.40 7.56
CA SER A 131 -1.28 -5.56 7.58
C SER A 131 -0.41 -5.62 8.83
N LEU A 132 -0.22 -4.51 9.56
CA LEU A 132 0.61 -4.45 10.77
C LEU A 132 0.18 -5.39 11.91
N PRO A 133 -1.13 -5.64 12.17
CA PRO A 133 -1.56 -6.60 13.19
C PRO A 133 -0.99 -8.00 13.02
N VAL A 134 -0.58 -8.40 11.80
CA VAL A 134 0.10 -9.67 11.55
C VAL A 134 1.33 -9.83 12.45
N PHE A 135 2.05 -8.75 12.74
CA PHE A 135 3.20 -8.78 13.65
C PHE A 135 2.81 -9.17 15.07
N ILE A 136 1.79 -8.49 15.60
CA ILE A 136 1.34 -8.69 16.98
C ILE A 136 0.81 -10.11 17.13
N VAL A 137 0.02 -10.58 16.17
CA VAL A 137 -0.52 -11.94 16.14
C VAL A 137 0.59 -12.98 16.02
N SER A 138 1.55 -12.78 15.12
CA SER A 138 2.70 -13.69 14.95
C SER A 138 3.57 -13.78 16.20
N TYR A 139 3.72 -12.68 16.93
CA TYR A 139 4.47 -12.65 18.19
C TYR A 139 3.73 -13.36 19.32
N LEU A 140 2.42 -13.13 19.46
CA LEU A 140 1.61 -13.75 20.50
C LEU A 140 1.32 -15.24 20.23
N PHE A 141 1.24 -15.63 18.95
CA PHE A 141 0.91 -16.99 18.52
C PHE A 141 1.96 -17.54 17.53
N PRO A 142 3.17 -17.88 18.00
CA PRO A 142 4.29 -18.29 17.13
C PRO A 142 4.06 -19.63 16.41
N GLY A 143 3.00 -20.37 16.75
CA GLY A 143 2.60 -21.62 16.09
C GLY A 143 1.58 -21.46 14.96
N MET A 144 1.11 -20.23 14.66
CA MET A 144 0.20 -20.02 13.53
C MET A 144 0.90 -20.32 12.19
N SER A 145 0.21 -21.06 11.32
CA SER A 145 0.76 -21.39 10.01
C SER A 145 0.90 -20.14 9.14
N GLN A 146 1.96 -20.10 8.33
CA GLN A 146 2.18 -19.03 7.34
C GLN A 146 0.98 -18.86 6.40
N THR A 147 0.25 -19.94 6.13
CA THR A 147 -1.00 -19.93 5.36
C THR A 147 -2.05 -19.02 5.97
N VAL A 148 -2.22 -19.00 7.29
CA VAL A 148 -3.21 -18.13 7.94
C VAL A 148 -2.84 -16.65 7.77
N HIS A 149 -1.55 -16.31 7.90
CA HIS A 149 -1.08 -14.94 7.65
C HIS A 149 -1.24 -14.53 6.18
N ALA A 150 -0.94 -15.42 5.23
CA ALA A 150 -1.13 -15.16 3.81
C ALA A 150 -2.62 -14.95 3.47
N VAL A 151 -3.52 -15.77 4.04
CA VAL A 151 -4.98 -15.60 3.87
C VAL A 151 -5.44 -14.27 4.45
N TYR A 152 -4.96 -13.89 5.64
CA TYR A 152 -5.29 -12.58 6.23
C TYR A 152 -4.87 -11.43 5.32
N LEU A 153 -3.63 -11.45 4.80
CA LEU A 153 -3.14 -10.41 3.89
C LEU A 153 -3.94 -10.37 2.58
N ALA A 154 -4.34 -11.53 2.04
CA ALA A 154 -5.18 -11.60 0.86
C ALA A 154 -6.57 -11.01 1.11
N VAL A 155 -7.16 -11.28 2.27
CA VAL A 155 -8.46 -10.70 2.69
C VAL A 155 -8.33 -9.19 2.85
N VAL A 156 -7.29 -8.69 3.53
CA VAL A 156 -7.03 -7.25 3.67
C VAL A 156 -6.87 -6.58 2.30
N ALA A 157 -6.04 -7.13 1.42
CA ALA A 157 -5.85 -6.61 0.07
C ALA A 157 -7.18 -6.57 -0.69
N THR A 158 -7.96 -7.66 -0.64
CA THR A 158 -9.25 -7.75 -1.33
C THR A 158 -10.26 -6.73 -0.79
N LEU A 159 -10.37 -6.58 0.54
CA LEU A 159 -11.25 -5.62 1.19
C LEU A 159 -10.89 -4.16 0.85
N CYS A 160 -9.61 -3.86 0.65
CA CYS A 160 -9.17 -2.52 0.24
C CYS A 160 -9.35 -2.28 -1.27
N LEU A 161 -9.11 -3.28 -2.10
CA LEU A 161 -9.15 -3.17 -3.57
C LEU A 161 -10.57 -3.13 -4.14
N ILE A 162 -11.54 -3.82 -3.52
CA ILE A 162 -12.94 -3.78 -3.98
C ILE A 162 -13.51 -2.36 -3.98
N PRO A 163 -13.54 -1.62 -2.85
CA PRO A 163 -14.13 -0.29 -2.83
C PRO A 163 -13.33 0.68 -3.70
N TYR A 164 -12.01 0.46 -3.85
CA TYR A 164 -11.20 1.22 -4.79
C TYR A 164 -11.66 1.03 -6.22
N PHE A 165 -11.79 -0.23 -6.65
CA PHE A 165 -12.15 -0.54 -8.01
C PHE A 165 -13.51 0.06 -8.36
N VAL A 166 -14.48 0.02 -7.42
CA VAL A 166 -15.79 0.64 -7.59
C VAL A 166 -15.67 2.16 -7.76
N ILE A 167 -14.90 2.84 -6.89
CA ILE A 167 -14.77 4.31 -6.92
C ILE A 167 -13.95 4.78 -8.13
N ALA A 168 -12.83 4.10 -8.42
CA ALA A 168 -12.00 4.36 -9.59
C ALA A 168 -12.82 4.17 -10.88
N CYS A 169 -13.57 3.08 -11.03
CA CYS A 169 -14.46 2.89 -12.19
C CYS A 169 -15.50 4.00 -12.32
N LYS A 170 -16.15 4.40 -11.22
CA LYS A 170 -17.13 5.51 -11.24
C LYS A 170 -16.50 6.82 -11.72
N LYS A 171 -15.33 7.18 -11.20
CA LYS A 171 -14.61 8.40 -11.59
C LYS A 171 -14.11 8.33 -13.03
N ILE A 172 -13.59 7.18 -13.45
CA ILE A 172 -13.15 6.93 -14.83
C ILE A 172 -14.29 7.10 -15.84
N VAL A 173 -15.48 6.60 -15.53
CA VAL A 173 -16.66 6.77 -16.40
C VAL A 173 -17.10 8.22 -16.49
N ALA A 174 -16.90 9.00 -15.42
CA ALA A 174 -17.21 10.43 -15.37
C ALA A 174 -16.20 11.30 -16.14
N ILE A 175 -14.94 10.86 -16.24
CA ILE A 175 -13.91 11.57 -17.01
C ILE A 175 -14.17 11.36 -18.52
N LYS A 176 -14.28 12.45 -19.30
CA LYS A 176 -14.48 12.42 -20.77
C LYS A 176 -13.28 11.87 -21.57
N PHE A 177 -12.24 11.38 -20.90
CA PHE A 177 -11.05 10.80 -21.52
C PHE A 177 -11.39 9.44 -22.12
N SER A 178 -10.57 8.95 -23.05
CA SER A 178 -10.80 7.66 -23.70
C SER A 178 -10.86 6.54 -22.64
N ARG A 179 -12.06 5.99 -22.43
CA ARG A 179 -12.37 4.91 -21.48
C ARG A 179 -11.43 3.71 -21.63
N PHE A 180 -10.88 3.52 -22.82
CA PHE A 180 -9.89 2.51 -23.16
C PHE A 180 -8.56 2.71 -22.43
N PHE A 181 -7.99 3.92 -22.42
CA PHE A 181 -6.71 4.19 -21.74
C PHE A 181 -6.81 4.06 -20.23
N CYS A 182 -7.96 4.39 -19.65
CA CYS A 182 -8.19 4.26 -18.22
C CYS A 182 -8.43 2.80 -17.78
N PHE A 183 -9.06 1.98 -18.63
CA PHE A 183 -9.17 0.54 -18.40
C PHE A 183 -7.81 -0.15 -18.51
N LEU A 184 -7.02 0.23 -19.54
CA LEU A 184 -5.65 -0.25 -19.71
C LEU A 184 -4.77 0.15 -18.49
N TYR A 185 -4.99 1.34 -17.94
CA TYR A 185 -4.34 1.81 -16.73
C TYR A 185 -4.66 0.93 -15.50
N LEU A 186 -5.94 0.68 -15.21
CA LEU A 186 -6.35 -0.20 -14.09
C LEU A 186 -5.76 -1.61 -14.23
N CYS A 187 -5.76 -2.17 -15.45
CA CYS A 187 -5.21 -3.50 -15.69
C CYS A 187 -3.67 -3.55 -15.52
N VAL A 188 -2.95 -2.56 -16.04
CA VAL A 188 -1.47 -2.56 -16.01
C VAL A 188 -0.92 -2.16 -14.64
N LEU A 189 -1.60 -1.28 -13.91
CA LEU A 189 -1.05 -0.69 -12.70
C LEU A 189 -1.51 -1.37 -11.41
N GLU A 190 -2.68 -1.99 -11.43
CA GLU A 190 -3.27 -2.60 -10.24
C GLU A 190 -3.34 -4.12 -10.38
N ILE A 191 -3.85 -4.64 -11.52
CA ILE A 191 -4.00 -6.09 -11.70
C ILE A 191 -2.67 -6.77 -12.04
N LEU A 192 -1.84 -6.18 -12.90
CA LEU A 192 -0.56 -6.79 -13.31
C LEU A 192 0.40 -6.97 -12.12
N PRO A 193 0.62 -5.98 -11.22
CA PRO A 193 1.53 -6.18 -10.11
C PRO A 193 1.00 -7.19 -9.09
N ILE A 194 -0.32 -7.24 -8.86
CA ILE A 194 -0.94 -8.27 -8.02
C ILE A 194 -0.75 -9.65 -8.66
N ALA A 195 -0.98 -9.79 -9.96
CA ALA A 195 -0.77 -11.05 -10.68
C ALA A 195 0.70 -11.49 -10.66
N VAL A 196 1.64 -10.55 -10.79
CA VAL A 196 3.09 -10.81 -10.69
C VAL A 196 3.48 -11.20 -9.27
N VAL A 197 2.98 -10.51 -8.24
CA VAL A 197 3.20 -10.84 -6.83
C VAL A 197 2.63 -12.21 -6.50
N VAL A 198 1.39 -12.50 -6.91
CA VAL A 198 0.76 -13.82 -6.74
C VAL A 198 1.58 -14.91 -7.44
N LYS A 199 2.01 -14.68 -8.68
CA LYS A 199 2.86 -15.64 -9.40
C LYS A 199 4.19 -15.87 -8.69
N ILE A 200 4.83 -14.82 -8.17
CA ILE A 200 6.07 -14.91 -7.40
C ILE A 200 5.87 -15.69 -6.09
N ILE A 201 4.70 -15.56 -5.45
CA ILE A 201 4.36 -16.27 -4.21
C ILE A 201 4.06 -17.75 -4.49
N VAL A 202 3.44 -18.06 -5.64
CA VAL A 202 3.01 -19.42 -6.01
C VAL A 202 4.10 -20.25 -6.70
N SER A 203 5.11 -19.62 -7.32
CA SER A 203 6.26 -20.32 -7.96
C SER A 203 7.42 -20.58 -7.01
#